data_AF-K1ZMM9-F1
#
_entry.id   AF-K1ZMM9-F1
#
_cell.length_a   1.000
_cell.length_b   1.000
_cell.length_c   1.000
_cell.angle_alpha   90.00
_cell.angle_beta   90.00
_cell.angle_gamma   90.00
#
_symmetry.space_group_name_H-M   'P 1'
#
loop_
_entity.id
_entity.type
_entity.pdbx_description
1 polymer ?
#
loop_
_entity_poly.entity_id
_entity_poly.type
_entity_poly.pdbx_seq_one_letter_code
_entity_poly.pdbx_strand_id
1 'polypeptide(L)'
;MDTLILYLIAATCLVWSYLKNRQKTRMAMKKAFKAFENILPQFLVVLILVAMALAVLDTETISLVLGRNSGFCGVLAASLVGA
;
A
#
# COMPACT_ATOMS: atom_id res chain seq x y z
N MET A 1 -5.71 -7.84 -15.64
CA MET A 1 -4.82 -8.24 -16.76
C MET A 1 -3.51 -7.46 -16.70
N ASP A 2 -3.53 -6.20 -16.28
CA ASP A 2 -2.35 -5.33 -16.20
C ASP A 2 -1.30 -5.80 -15.20
N THR A 3 -1.73 -6.30 -14.03
CA THR A 3 -0.84 -6.84 -12.99
C THR A 3 -0.02 -8.04 -13.47
N LEU A 4 -0.63 -8.93 -14.27
CA LEU A 4 0.04 -10.08 -14.87
C LEU A 4 1.14 -9.65 -15.85
N ILE A 5 0.87 -8.63 -16.67
CA ILE A 5 1.84 -8.10 -17.64
C ILE A 5 3.04 -7.49 -16.90
N LEU A 6 2.79 -6.68 -15.86
CA LEU A 6 3.85 -6.06 -15.06
C LEU A 6 4.72 -7.11 -14.37
N TYR A 7 4.14 -8.18 -13.83
CA TYR A 7 4.91 -9.27 -13.22
C TYR A 7 5.73 -10.06 -14.23
N LEU A 8 5.20 -10.32 -15.43
CA LEU A 8 5.96 -10.96 -16.50
C LEU A 8 7.18 -10.12 -16.93
N ILE A 9 6.98 -8.81 -17.11
CA ILE A 9 8.07 -7.88 -17.47
C ILE A 9 9.10 -7.83 -16.35
N ALA A 10 8.67 -7.74 -15.09
CA ALA A 10 9.58 -7.72 -13.95
C ALA A 10 10.39 -9.02 -13.84
N ALA A 11 9.74 -10.18 -13.99
CA ALA A 11 10.39 -11.49 -13.92
C ALA A 11 11.42 -11.67 -15.04
N THR A 12 11.05 -11.36 -16.29
CA THR A 12 11.97 -11.48 -17.44
C THR A 12 13.16 -10.53 -17.31
N CYS A 13 12.96 -9.30 -16.86
CA CYS A 13 14.03 -8.33 -16.62
C CYS A 13 14.97 -8.78 -15.48
N LEU A 14 14.42 -9.37 -14.41
CA LEU A 14 15.20 -9.90 -13.30
C LEU A 14 16.02 -11.13 -13.71
N VAL A 15 15.44 -12.05 -14.48
CA VAL A 15 16.15 -13.20 -15.05
C VAL A 15 17.27 -12.73 -15.98
N TRP A 16 17.00 -11.78 -16.88
CA TRP A 16 18.03 -11.20 -17.76
C TRP A 16 19.16 -10.57 -16.94
N SER A 17 18.82 -9.73 -15.95
CA SER A 17 19.79 -9.09 -15.05
C SER A 17 20.67 -10.14 -14.36
N TYR A 18 20.05 -11.23 -13.88
CA TYR A 18 20.73 -12.31 -13.21
C TYR A 18 21.69 -13.08 -14.14
N LEU A 19 21.29 -13.37 -15.38
CA LEU A 19 22.17 -13.99 -16.38
C LEU A 19 23.36 -13.08 -16.73
N LYS A 20 23.13 -11.76 -16.84
CA LYS A 20 24.17 -10.78 -17.20
C LYS A 20 25.20 -10.57 -16.10
N ASN A 21 24.77 -10.45 -14.84
CA ASN A 21 25.69 -10.27 -13.73
C ASN A 21 25.08 -10.70 -12.38
N ARG A 22 25.22 -11.98 -12.04
CA ARG A 22 24.72 -12.56 -10.78
C ARG A 22 25.19 -11.80 -9.53
N GLN A 23 26.42 -11.29 -9.52
CA GLN A 23 26.97 -10.58 -8.36
C GLN A 23 26.30 -9.22 -8.17
N LYS A 24 26.12 -8.44 -9.25
CA LYS A 24 25.39 -7.16 -9.21
C LYS A 24 23.92 -7.36 -8.87
N THR A 25 23.27 -8.38 -9.43
CA THR A 25 21.85 -8.67 -9.13
C THR A 25 21.67 -9.06 -7.66
N ARG A 26 22.52 -9.92 -7.09
CA ARG A 26 22.47 -10.25 -5.65
C ARG A 26 22.71 -9.03 -4.77
N MET A 27 23.64 -8.15 -5.13
CA MET A 27 23.91 -6.92 -4.38
C MET A 27 22.72 -5.96 -4.43
N ALA A 28 22.10 -5.77 -5.60
CA ALA A 28 20.89 -4.98 -5.75
C ALA A 28 19.72 -5.57 -4.94
N MET A 29 19.55 -6.89 -4.96
CA MET A 29 18.53 -7.59 -4.16
C MET A 29 18.74 -7.34 -2.66
N LYS A 30 19.98 -7.45 -2.16
CA LYS A 30 20.30 -7.16 -0.75
C LYS A 30 20.03 -5.70 -0.38
N LYS A 31 20.34 -4.75 -1.27
CA LYS A 31 20.02 -3.33 -1.07
C LYS A 31 18.51 -3.11 -1.02
N ALA A 32 17.75 -3.75 -1.91
CA ALA A 32 16.30 -3.66 -1.93
C ALA A 32 15.69 -4.21 -0.63
N PHE A 33 16.16 -5.37 -0.15
CA PHE A 33 15.73 -5.93 1.14
C PHE A 33 16.07 -5.02 2.32
N LYS A 34 17.29 -4.46 2.36
CA LYS A 34 17.68 -3.52 3.43
C LYS A 34 16.85 -2.23 3.40
N ALA A 35 16.55 -1.71 2.21
CA ALA A 35 15.66 -0.57 2.06
C ALA A 35 14.23 -0.91 2.51
N PHE A 36 13.74 -2.11 2.15
CA PHE A 36 12.45 -2.62 2.61
C PHE A 36 12.38 -2.72 4.13
N GLU A 37 13.40 -3.31 4.77
CA GLU A 37 13.49 -3.39 6.24
C GLU A 37 13.58 -2.03 6.92
N ASN A 38 14.12 -1.00 6.28
CA ASN A 38 14.14 0.34 6.84
C ASN A 38 12.78 1.04 6.75
N ILE A 39 12.03 0.83 5.66
CA ILE A 39 10.69 1.42 5.51
C ILE A 39 9.61 0.63 6.26
N LEU A 40 9.83 -0.68 6.47
CA LEU A 40 8.85 -1.57 7.07
C LEU A 40 8.43 -1.15 8.48
N PRO A 41 9.31 -0.76 9.42
CA PRO A 41 8.91 -0.32 10.76
C PRO A 41 8.00 0.90 10.70
N GLN A 42 8.35 1.91 9.91
CA GLN A 42 7.53 3.11 9.74
C GLN A 42 6.18 2.77 9.08
N PHE A 43 6.21 1.92 8.06
CA PHE A 43 5.00 1.47 7.38
C PHE A 43 4.10 0.63 8.31
N LEU A 44 4.69 -0.19 9.19
CA LEU A 44 3.96 -0.97 10.19
C LEU A 44 3.24 -0.07 11.18
N VAL A 45 3.90 0.98 11.66
CA VAL A 45 3.28 1.97 12.55
C VAL A 45 2.08 2.62 11.86
N VAL A 46 2.25 3.07 10.61
CA VAL A 46 1.15 3.63 9.83
C VAL A 46 0.02 2.61 9.64
N LEU A 47 0.34 1.36 9.32
CA LEU A 47 -0.65 0.30 9.13
C LEU A 47 -1.41 -0.02 10.41
N ILE A 48 -0.73 -0.05 11.57
CA ILE A 48 -1.37 -0.22 12.88
C ILE A 48 -2.30 0.96 13.17
N LEU A 49 -1.88 2.20 12.91
CA LEU A 49 -2.74 3.37 13.10
C LEU A 49 -3.98 3.32 12.20
N VAL A 50 -3.82 2.94 10.93
CA VAL A 50 -4.93 2.76 9.99
C VAL A 50 -5.84 1.62 10.46
N ALA A 51 -5.29 0.50 10.90
CA ALA A 51 -6.06 -0.63 11.40
C ALA A 51 -6.82 -0.28 12.68
N MET A 52 -6.21 0.48 13.60
CA MET A 52 -6.87 1.02 14.79
C MET A 52 -7.98 1.99 14.41
N ALA A 53 -7.73 2.91 13.47
CA ALA A 53 -8.74 3.85 13.00
C ALA A 53 -9.94 3.10 12.39
N LEU A 54 -9.70 2.06 11.58
CA LEU A 54 -10.76 1.21 11.02
C LEU A 54 -11.43 0.30 12.05
N ALA A 55 -10.74 -0.12 13.11
CA ALA A 55 -11.34 -0.89 14.19
C ALA A 55 -12.26 -0.01 15.06
N VAL A 56 -11.93 1.29 15.22
CA VAL A 56 -12.77 2.27 15.92
C VAL A 56 -13.91 2.75 15.02
N LEU A 57 -13.65 3.00 13.73
CA LEU A 57 -14.68 3.26 12.72
C LEU A 57 -15.30 1.92 12.29
N ASP A 58 -16.19 1.37 13.12
CA ASP A 58 -16.94 0.19 12.75
C ASP A 58 -17.67 0.39 11.39
N THR A 59 -17.86 -0.69 10.63
CA THR A 59 -18.44 -0.64 9.28
C THR A 59 -19.81 0.03 9.25
N GLU A 60 -20.58 -0.07 10.34
CA GLU A 60 -21.83 0.68 10.54
C GLU A 60 -21.61 2.19 10.60
N THR A 61 -20.57 2.65 11.30
CA THR A 61 -20.24 4.08 11.41
C THR A 61 -19.74 4.66 10.08
N ILE A 62 -18.91 3.90 9.35
CA ILE A 62 -18.48 4.28 7.98
C ILE A 62 -19.70 4.35 7.06
N SER A 63 -20.61 3.38 7.15
CA SER A 63 -21.84 3.33 6.34
C SER A 63 -22.83 4.45 6.70
N LEU A 64 -22.84 4.89 7.96
CA LEU A 64 -23.72 5.96 8.44
C LEU A 64 -23.15 7.36 8.18
N VAL A 65 -21.82 7.53 8.17
CA VAL A 65 -21.14 8.81 7.93
C VAL A 65 -20.80 9.03 6.44
N LEU A 66 -20.42 7.98 5.71
CA LEU A 66 -19.98 8.04 4.30
C LEU A 66 -20.90 7.28 3.32
N GLY A 67 -21.83 6.45 3.82
CA GLY A 67 -22.72 5.67 2.97
C GLY A 67 -23.91 6.46 2.41
N ARG A 68 -24.62 5.84 1.46
CA ARG A 68 -25.71 6.44 0.67
C ARG A 68 -26.88 7.01 1.51
N ASN A 69 -26.95 6.65 2.79
CA ASN A 69 -27.95 7.13 3.76
C ASN A 69 -27.50 8.35 4.61
N SER A 70 -26.22 8.77 4.52
CA SER A 70 -25.66 9.90 5.30
C SER A 70 -26.15 11.28 4.81
N GLY A 71 -26.78 11.32 3.62
CA GLY A 71 -27.32 12.55 3.03
C GLY A 71 -26.25 13.62 2.75
N PHE A 72 -26.70 14.83 2.41
CA PHE A 72 -25.85 15.96 2.08
C PHE A 72 -24.99 16.45 3.27
N CYS A 73 -25.48 16.31 4.51
CA CYS A 73 -24.74 16.71 5.72
C CYS A 73 -23.51 15.84 5.99
N GLY A 74 -23.58 14.53 5.74
CA GLY A 74 -22.41 13.66 5.89
C GLY A 74 -21.29 13.97 4.92
N VAL A 75 -21.65 14.28 3.66
CA VAL A 75 -20.69 14.67 2.62
C VAL A 75 -20.02 16.01 2.96
N LEU A 76 -20.78 17.00 3.47
CA LEU A 76 -20.22 18.28 3.91
C LEU A 76 -19.26 18.11 5.08
N ALA A 77 -19.62 17.34 6.11
CA ALA A 77 -18.75 17.08 7.25
C ALA A 77 -17.46 16.34 6.84
N ALA A 78 -17.56 15.30 5.99
CA ALA A 78 -16.39 14.59 5.47
C ALA A 78 -15.49 15.49 4.62
N SER A 79 -16.06 16.39 3.83
CA SER A 79 -15.30 17.34 3.01
C SER A 79 -14.54 18.38 3.84
N LEU A 80 -15.06 18.75 5.02
CA LEU A 80 -14.39 19.67 5.95
C LEU A 80 -13.26 18.98 6.75
N VAL A 81 -13.40 17.69 7.05
CA VAL A 81 -12.37 16.92 7.77
C VAL A 81 -11.27 16.43 6.83
N GLY A 82 -11.61 16.14 5.57
CA GLY A 82 -10.68 15.64 4.56
C GLY A 82 -10.02 16.70 3.67
N ALA A 83 -10.44 17.96 3.76
CA ALA A 83 -9.77 19.11 3.10
C ALA A 83 -8.59 19.61 3.94
#